data_AF-A0A1Y0MVS4-F1
#
_entry.id   AF-A0A1Y0MVS4-F1
#
_cell.length_a   1.000
_cell.length_b   1.000
_cell.length_c   1.000
_cell.angle_alpha   90.00
_cell.angle_beta   90.00
_cell.angle_gamma   90.00
#
_symmetry.space_group_name_H-M   'P 1'
#
loop_
_entity.id
_entity.type
_entity.pdbx_description
1 polymer ?
#
loop_
_entity_poly.entity_id
_entity_poly.type
_entity_poly.pdbx_seq_one_letter_code
_entity_poly.pdbx_strand_id
1 'polypeptide(L)'
;MFKKIWKDPVGSKIIAWSIIGLIGLTSIKITSFVKGITFNEVLKIIYDFKVRIIYVLIVLFLIFIFIRVIKRKKSYYSKTQKKIMKFNKKLDEETEISYKWNVYFKTNGNPSITDLEMFCNKHNDVPLRFITNRCPVKSCENSRIRISESRIKNNIESILINNWENLNA
;
A
#
# COMPACT_ATOMS: atom_id res chain seq x y z
N MET A 1 -15.28 16.77 -22.39
CA MET A 1 -16.17 17.28 -21.32
C MET A 1 -16.71 16.18 -20.41
N PHE A 2 -17.35 15.13 -20.94
CA PHE A 2 -17.90 14.00 -20.16
C PHE A 2 -16.90 13.26 -19.23
N LYS A 3 -15.63 13.12 -19.64
CA LYS A 3 -14.58 12.50 -18.81
C LYS A 3 -14.25 13.30 -17.52
N LYS A 4 -14.52 14.60 -17.49
CA LYS A 4 -14.28 15.47 -16.32
C LYS A 4 -15.39 15.33 -15.30
N ILE A 5 -16.65 15.33 -15.77
CA ILE A 5 -17.87 15.16 -14.97
C ILE A 5 -17.89 13.81 -14.21
N TRP A 6 -17.39 12.75 -14.83
CA TRP A 6 -17.26 11.43 -14.20
C TRP A 6 -16.12 11.33 -13.17
N LYS A 7 -15.10 12.19 -13.27
CA LYS A 7 -13.98 12.24 -12.31
C LYS A 7 -14.24 13.17 -11.14
N ASP A 8 -15.14 14.13 -11.29
CA ASP A 8 -15.53 15.03 -10.21
C ASP A 8 -16.40 14.28 -9.18
N PRO A 9 -16.05 14.30 -7.88
CA PRO A 9 -16.69 13.50 -6.85
C PRO A 9 -18.14 13.91 -6.56
N VAL A 10 -18.56 15.11 -6.98
CA VAL A 10 -19.92 15.61 -6.83
C VAL A 10 -20.78 15.25 -8.06
N GLY A 11 -20.27 15.49 -9.28
CA GLY A 11 -20.98 15.20 -10.53
C GLY A 11 -21.25 13.70 -10.73
N SER A 12 -20.25 12.86 -10.44
CA SER A 12 -20.39 11.41 -10.51
C SER A 12 -21.45 10.85 -9.55
N LYS A 13 -21.58 11.41 -8.35
CA LYS A 13 -22.60 10.99 -7.37
C LYS A 13 -24.00 11.34 -7.84
N ILE A 14 -24.21 12.56 -8.33
CA ILE A 14 -25.53 13.02 -8.82
C ILE A 14 -25.98 12.14 -9.98
N ILE A 15 -25.10 11.86 -10.95
CA ILE A 15 -25.41 11.00 -12.09
C ILE A 15 -25.75 9.58 -11.62
N ALA A 16 -25.00 9.02 -10.67
CA ALA A 16 -25.30 7.70 -10.11
C ALA A 16 -26.67 7.65 -9.42
N TRP A 17 -27.01 8.66 -8.60
CA TRP A 17 -28.34 8.75 -7.98
C TRP A 17 -29.46 8.87 -9.02
N SER A 18 -29.25 9.65 -10.09
CA SER A 18 -30.21 9.77 -11.19
C SER A 18 -30.41 8.44 -11.92
N ILE A 19 -29.34 7.69 -12.19
CA ILE A 19 -29.41 6.36 -12.82
C ILE A 19 -30.15 5.38 -11.92
N ILE A 20 -29.83 5.35 -10.61
CA ILE A 20 -30.50 4.49 -9.64
C ILE A 20 -31.99 4.82 -9.56
N GLY A 21 -32.36 6.10 -9.53
CA GLY A 21 -33.75 6.55 -9.53
C GLY A 21 -34.49 6.12 -10.80
N LEU A 22 -33.86 6.27 -11.97
CA LEU A 22 -34.41 5.82 -13.26
C LEU A 22 -34.66 4.30 -13.29
N ILE A 23 -33.70 3.51 -12.81
CA ILE A 23 -33.84 2.05 -12.73
C ILE A 23 -34.98 1.67 -11.76
N GLY A 24 -35.12 2.37 -10.63
CA GLY A 24 -36.23 2.16 -9.69
C GLY A 24 -37.59 2.44 -10.33
N LEU A 25 -37.73 3.57 -11.03
CA LEU A 25 -38.98 3.95 -11.67
C LEU A 25 -39.36 3.00 -12.83
N THR A 26 -38.39 2.57 -13.63
CA THR A 26 -38.65 1.60 -14.71
C THR A 26 -39.06 0.24 -14.18
N SER A 27 -38.42 -0.24 -13.11
CA SER A 27 -38.78 -1.52 -12.49
C SER A 27 -40.19 -1.49 -11.85
N ILE A 28 -40.60 -0.37 -11.24
CA ILE A 28 -41.98 -0.19 -10.76
C ILE A 28 -42.98 -0.21 -11.94
N LYS A 29 -42.67 0.48 -13.04
CA LYS A 29 -43.54 0.52 -14.23
C LYS A 29 -43.68 -0.84 -14.91
N ILE A 30 -42.60 -1.61 -15.03
CA ILE A 30 -42.63 -2.99 -15.54
C ILE A 30 -43.49 -3.87 -14.64
N THR A 31 -43.33 -3.77 -13.33
CA THR A 31 -44.10 -4.57 -12.36
C THR A 31 -45.59 -4.22 -12.40
N SER A 32 -45.92 -2.93 -12.55
CA SER A 32 -47.28 -2.44 -12.74
C SER A 32 -47.91 -3.03 -14.01
N PHE A 33 -47.18 -3.03 -15.13
CA PHE A 33 -47.64 -3.60 -16.39
C PHE A 33 -47.85 -5.12 -16.31
N VAL A 34 -46.90 -5.86 -15.73
CA VAL A 34 -46.96 -7.33 -15.63
C VAL A 34 -48.09 -7.79 -14.70
N LYS A 35 -48.35 -7.06 -13.61
CA LYS A 35 -49.37 -7.43 -12.61
C LYS A 35 -50.73 -6.77 -12.85
N GLY A 36 -50.85 -5.87 -13.83
CA GLY A 36 -52.09 -5.15 -14.12
C GLY A 36 -52.57 -4.21 -13.00
N ILE A 37 -51.68 -3.84 -12.06
CA ILE A 37 -51.98 -2.98 -10.92
C ILE A 37 -51.40 -1.59 -11.12
N THR A 38 -51.95 -0.59 -10.44
CA THR A 38 -51.53 0.80 -10.59
C THR A 38 -50.16 1.06 -9.97
N PHE A 39 -49.45 2.09 -10.46
CA PHE A 39 -48.13 2.48 -9.96
C PHE A 39 -48.09 2.70 -8.44
N ASN A 40 -49.14 3.33 -7.89
CA ASN A 40 -49.26 3.60 -6.46
C ASN A 40 -49.44 2.31 -5.63
N GLU A 41 -50.13 1.30 -6.17
CA GLU A 41 -50.28 0.01 -5.52
C GLU A 41 -48.98 -0.79 -5.51
N VAL A 42 -48.19 -0.75 -6.58
CA VAL A 42 -46.85 -1.35 -6.61
C VAL A 42 -45.95 -0.70 -5.56
N LEU A 43 -45.98 0.63 -5.45
CA LEU A 43 -45.24 1.35 -4.41
C LEU A 43 -45.67 0.93 -3.00
N LYS A 44 -46.97 0.78 -2.75
CA LYS A 44 -47.48 0.33 -1.46
C LYS A 44 -47.02 -1.10 -1.15
N ILE A 45 -47.03 -2.00 -2.13
CA ILE A 45 -46.54 -3.39 -1.99
C ILE A 45 -45.03 -3.40 -1.66
N ILE A 46 -44.24 -2.55 -2.31
CA ILE A 46 -42.79 -2.43 -2.04
C ILE A 46 -42.55 -1.85 -0.64
N TYR A 47 -43.35 -0.86 -0.23
CA TYR A 47 -43.21 -0.21 1.07
C TYR A 47 -43.65 -1.13 2.23
N ASP A 48 -44.75 -1.87 2.04
CA ASP A 48 -45.25 -2.86 3.00
C ASP A 48 -44.47 -4.19 2.94
N PHE A 49 -43.47 -4.30 2.05
CA PHE A 49 -42.62 -5.47 1.93
C PHE A 49 -41.78 -5.66 3.20
N LYS A 50 -42.28 -6.49 4.10
CA LYS A 50 -41.59 -6.88 5.34
C LYS A 50 -40.40 -7.77 5.01
N VAL A 51 -39.22 -7.17 4.89
CA VAL A 51 -37.97 -7.91 4.75
C VAL A 51 -37.68 -8.62 6.08
N ARG A 52 -37.60 -9.96 6.04
CA ARG A 52 -37.12 -10.72 7.21
C ARG A 52 -35.70 -10.29 7.54
N ILE A 53 -35.43 -10.03 8.82
CA ILE A 53 -34.12 -9.57 9.33
C ILE A 53 -32.95 -10.41 8.80
N ILE A 54 -33.17 -11.71 8.59
CA ILE A 54 -32.16 -12.62 8.04
C ILE A 54 -31.60 -12.20 6.68
N TYR A 55 -32.41 -11.60 5.80
CA TYR A 55 -31.95 -11.13 4.50
C TYR A 55 -31.07 -9.88 4.62
N VAL A 56 -31.38 -8.99 5.57
CA VAL A 56 -30.55 -7.80 5.85
C VAL A 56 -29.18 -8.22 6.36
N LEU A 57 -29.13 -9.21 7.25
CA LEU A 57 -27.87 -9.76 7.77
C LEU A 57 -27.03 -10.41 6.67
N ILE A 58 -27.65 -11.15 5.75
CA ILE A 58 -26.95 -11.76 4.59
C ILE A 58 -26.32 -10.67 3.71
N VAL A 59 -27.05 -9.60 3.39
CA VAL A 59 -26.53 -8.51 2.55
C VAL A 59 -25.37 -7.80 3.24
N LEU A 60 -25.47 -7.50 4.55
CA LEU A 60 -24.38 -6.91 5.32
C LEU A 60 -23.14 -7.81 5.35
N PHE A 61 -23.33 -9.12 5.49
CA PHE A 61 -22.25 -10.10 5.47
C PHE A 61 -21.55 -10.16 4.10
N LEU A 62 -22.30 -10.14 3.01
CA LEU A 62 -21.75 -10.09 1.65
C LEU A 62 -20.96 -8.79 1.40
N ILE A 63 -21.48 -7.64 1.84
CA ILE A 63 -20.77 -6.35 1.77
C ILE A 63 -19.46 -6.42 2.57
N PHE A 64 -19.48 -7.00 3.77
CA PHE A 64 -18.28 -7.16 4.60
C PHE A 64 -17.20 -8.00 3.91
N ILE A 65 -17.58 -9.15 3.32
CA ILE A 65 -16.65 -9.99 2.54
C ILE A 65 -16.09 -9.21 1.35
N PHE A 66 -16.96 -8.53 0.59
CA PHE A 66 -16.56 -7.78 -0.59
C PHE A 66 -15.56 -6.66 -0.27
N ILE A 67 -15.79 -5.90 0.80
CA ILE A 67 -14.85 -4.88 1.29
C ILE A 67 -13.52 -5.52 1.67
N ARG A 68 -13.52 -6.68 2.36
CA ARG A 68 -12.30 -7.36 2.79
C ARG A 68 -11.49 -7.89 1.59
N VAL A 69 -12.15 -8.35 0.55
CA VAL A 69 -11.50 -8.82 -0.69
C VAL A 69 -10.91 -7.64 -1.47
N ILE A 70 -11.65 -6.54 -1.63
CA ILE A 70 -11.16 -5.34 -2.35
C ILE A 70 -10.03 -4.63 -1.59
N LYS A 71 -10.08 -4.59 -0.26
CA LYS A 71 -9.03 -3.99 0.57
C LYS A 71 -7.71 -4.77 0.52
N ARG A 72 -7.67 -5.99 -0.03
CA ARG A 72 -6.41 -6.63 -0.43
C ARG A 72 -5.88 -5.96 -1.70
N LYS A 73 -5.52 -4.67 -1.62
CA LYS A 73 -4.74 -4.02 -2.67
C LYS A 73 -3.48 -4.86 -2.89
N LYS A 74 -3.31 -5.34 -4.13
CA LYS A 74 -2.07 -5.95 -4.60
C LYS A 74 -0.94 -4.97 -4.31
N SER A 75 -0.16 -5.27 -3.29
CA SER A 75 1.10 -4.60 -3.06
C SER A 75 1.93 -4.74 -4.33
N TYR A 76 2.50 -3.63 -4.81
CA TYR A 76 3.42 -3.63 -5.94
C TYR A 76 4.55 -4.66 -5.74
N TYR A 77 5.00 -4.80 -4.48
CA TYR A 77 5.99 -5.80 -4.08
C TYR A 77 5.36 -7.10 -3.56
N SER A 78 5.95 -8.23 -3.95
CA SER A 78 5.63 -9.56 -3.44
C SER A 78 5.98 -9.69 -1.95
N LYS A 79 5.52 -10.79 -1.30
CA LYS A 79 5.86 -11.07 0.10
C LYS A 79 7.38 -11.21 0.29
N THR A 80 8.05 -11.89 -0.64
CA THR A 80 9.51 -12.10 -0.61
C THR A 80 10.26 -10.79 -0.79
N GLN A 81 9.83 -9.97 -1.75
CA GLN A 81 10.40 -8.64 -1.97
C GLN A 81 10.29 -7.77 -0.72
N LYS A 82 9.11 -7.76 -0.06
CA LYS A 82 8.93 -7.07 1.22
C LYS A 82 9.84 -7.57 2.33
N LYS A 83 10.16 -8.87 2.36
CA LYS A 83 11.06 -9.44 3.37
C LYS A 83 12.48 -8.92 3.16
N ILE A 84 12.97 -8.94 1.92
CA ILE A 84 14.27 -8.38 1.54
C ILE A 84 14.35 -6.88 1.80
N MET A 85 13.28 -6.12 1.53
CA MET A 85 13.26 -4.67 1.81
C MET A 85 13.44 -4.30 3.29
N LYS A 86 13.21 -5.23 4.21
CA LYS A 86 13.49 -5.01 5.64
C LYS A 86 14.99 -5.09 5.97
N PHE A 87 15.81 -5.66 5.08
CA PHE A 87 17.26 -5.63 5.19
C PHE A 87 17.77 -4.27 4.69
N ASN A 88 17.59 -3.26 5.54
CA ASN A 88 17.83 -1.85 5.22
C ASN A 88 18.80 -1.17 6.19
N LYS A 89 19.38 -1.93 7.12
CA LYS A 89 20.33 -1.45 8.11
C LYS A 89 21.32 -2.54 8.53
N LYS A 90 22.53 -2.13 8.88
CA LYS A 90 23.56 -2.97 9.50
C LYS A 90 24.36 -2.14 10.50
N LEU A 91 24.70 -2.73 11.64
CA LEU A 91 25.65 -2.17 12.59
C LEU A 91 26.96 -2.94 12.45
N ASP A 92 28.06 -2.21 12.42
CA ASP A 92 29.39 -2.77 12.64
C ASP A 92 29.74 -2.55 14.12
N GLU A 93 29.86 -3.66 14.85
CA GLU A 93 30.07 -3.65 16.30
C GLU A 93 31.48 -3.19 16.68
N GLU A 94 32.48 -3.42 15.82
CA GLU A 94 33.87 -3.03 16.10
C GLU A 94 34.06 -1.51 16.01
N THR A 95 33.48 -0.91 14.98
CA THR A 95 33.61 0.53 14.72
C THR A 95 32.47 1.36 15.29
N GLU A 96 31.40 0.70 15.75
CA GLU A 96 30.12 1.29 16.12
C GLU A 96 29.51 2.18 15.01
N ILE A 97 29.75 1.83 13.76
CA ILE A 97 29.19 2.53 12.60
C ILE A 97 27.92 1.80 12.16
N SER A 98 26.81 2.54 12.06
CA SER A 98 25.60 2.02 11.44
C SER A 98 25.47 2.48 9.99
N TYR A 99 25.10 1.54 9.14
CA TYR A 99 24.82 1.71 7.73
C TYR A 99 23.31 1.60 7.54
N LYS A 100 22.70 2.53 6.82
CA LYS A 100 21.29 2.50 6.44
C LYS A 100 21.19 2.70 4.93
N TRP A 101 20.25 2.02 4.29
CA TRP A 101 20.03 2.13 2.85
C TRP A 101 18.60 1.78 2.50
N ASN A 102 18.16 2.16 1.30
CA ASN A 102 16.90 1.73 0.73
C ASN A 102 17.14 0.56 -0.22
N VAL A 103 16.21 -0.40 -0.23
CA VAL A 103 16.26 -1.53 -1.16
C VAL A 103 15.24 -1.32 -2.27
N TYR A 104 15.71 -1.47 -3.52
CA TYR A 104 14.86 -1.46 -4.70
C TYR A 104 15.15 -2.67 -5.58
N PHE A 105 14.28 -2.92 -6.55
CA PHE A 105 14.42 -4.03 -7.48
C PHE A 105 14.67 -3.50 -8.89
N LYS A 106 15.71 -4.01 -9.53
CA LYS A 106 16.05 -3.71 -10.93
C LYS A 106 15.01 -4.32 -11.86
N THR A 107 15.07 -3.95 -13.14
CA THR A 107 14.19 -4.48 -14.19
C THR A 107 14.26 -6.00 -14.35
N ASN A 108 15.44 -6.59 -14.08
CA ASN A 108 15.64 -8.04 -14.05
C ASN A 108 15.14 -8.72 -12.76
N GLY A 109 14.52 -7.97 -11.84
CA GLY A 109 14.01 -8.48 -10.57
C GLY A 109 15.06 -8.60 -9.45
N ASN A 110 16.34 -8.33 -9.72
CA ASN A 110 17.38 -8.44 -8.71
C ASN A 110 17.33 -7.26 -7.71
N PRO A 111 17.52 -7.52 -6.41
CA PRO A 111 17.56 -6.47 -5.43
C PRO A 111 18.87 -5.66 -5.53
N SER A 112 18.82 -4.38 -5.18
CA SER A 112 19.96 -3.45 -5.16
C SER A 112 19.72 -2.38 -4.10
N ILE A 113 20.76 -1.64 -3.72
CA ILE A 113 20.64 -0.59 -2.71
C ILE A 113 20.79 0.81 -3.29
N THR A 114 20.07 1.76 -2.69
CA THR A 114 20.19 3.20 -2.93
C THR A 114 20.25 3.95 -1.61
N ASP A 115 20.68 5.21 -1.65
CA ASP A 115 20.72 6.12 -0.51
C ASP A 115 21.48 5.53 0.69
N LEU A 116 22.69 5.00 0.43
CA LEU A 116 23.54 4.47 1.50
C LEU A 116 24.01 5.62 2.39
N GLU A 117 23.58 5.60 3.65
CA GLU A 117 23.95 6.56 4.67
C GLU A 117 24.69 5.87 5.82
N MET A 118 25.69 6.56 6.35
CA MET A 118 26.55 6.10 7.44
C MET A 118 26.35 6.98 8.67
N PHE A 119 26.30 6.37 9.85
CA PHE A 119 26.10 7.06 11.12
C PHE A 119 27.09 6.55 12.17
N CYS A 120 27.59 7.47 12.99
CA CYS A 120 28.50 7.18 14.09
C CYS A 120 27.68 7.00 15.37
N ASN A 121 27.72 5.80 15.98
CA ASN A 121 26.99 5.54 17.23
C ASN A 121 27.82 5.79 18.49
N LYS A 122 29.10 6.17 18.38
CA LYS A 122 29.98 6.54 19.51
C LYS A 122 29.55 7.82 20.26
N HIS A 123 28.37 8.35 19.99
CA HIS A 123 27.85 9.60 20.57
C HIS A 123 26.55 9.30 21.32
N ASN A 124 26.47 9.73 22.58
CA ASN A 124 25.49 9.25 23.56
C ASN A 124 24.02 9.57 23.25
N ASP A 125 23.73 10.62 22.48
CA ASP A 125 22.35 11.05 22.27
C ASP A 125 21.76 10.50 20.97
N VAL A 126 22.38 10.83 19.84
CA VAL A 126 21.85 10.55 18.52
C VAL A 126 23.01 10.14 17.61
N PRO A 127 22.86 9.03 16.85
CA PRO A 127 23.85 8.65 15.87
C PRO A 127 24.12 9.78 14.88
N LEU A 128 25.36 10.24 14.80
CA LEU A 128 25.72 11.36 13.95
C LEU A 128 25.94 10.90 12.51
N ARG A 129 25.20 11.49 11.58
CA ARG A 129 25.38 11.23 10.15
C ARG A 129 26.79 11.63 9.71
N PHE A 130 27.42 10.77 8.94
CA PHE A 130 28.72 11.02 8.34
C PHE A 130 28.62 12.15 7.30
N ILE A 131 29.62 13.02 7.28
CA ILE A 131 29.82 14.04 6.26
C ILE A 131 31.08 13.66 5.50
N THR A 132 31.02 13.56 4.17
CA THR A 132 32.17 13.14 3.34
C THR A 132 32.81 11.83 3.79
N ASN A 133 31.99 10.85 4.16
CA ASN A 133 32.40 9.52 4.63
C ASN A 133 33.24 9.53 5.92
N ARG A 134 33.04 10.52 6.79
CA ARG A 134 33.68 10.61 8.12
C ARG A 134 32.73 11.14 9.18
N CYS A 135 33.00 10.82 10.44
CA CYS A 135 32.31 11.45 11.55
C CYS A 135 32.66 12.96 11.62
N PRO A 136 31.67 13.86 11.79
CA PRO A 136 31.91 15.31 11.85
C PRO A 136 32.65 15.77 13.13
N VAL A 137 32.68 14.95 14.17
CA VAL A 137 33.34 15.27 15.44
C VAL A 137 34.83 14.93 15.35
N LYS A 138 35.70 15.95 15.29
CA LYS A 138 37.16 15.78 15.11
C LYS A 138 37.85 14.94 16.18
N SER A 139 37.34 14.92 17.40
CA SER A 139 37.87 14.11 18.50
C SER A 139 37.43 12.65 18.44
N CYS A 140 36.44 12.30 17.60
CA CYS A 140 35.97 10.94 17.43
C CYS A 140 36.96 10.13 16.58
N GLU A 141 37.25 8.90 16.98
CA GLU A 141 38.07 7.96 16.21
C GLU A 141 37.52 7.76 14.78
N ASN A 142 36.20 7.70 14.65
CA ASN A 142 35.50 7.52 13.37
C ASN A 142 35.63 8.73 12.43
N SER A 143 36.22 9.86 12.88
CA SER A 143 36.57 10.99 12.01
C SER A 143 37.84 10.74 11.20
N ARG A 144 38.68 9.80 11.63
CA ARG A 144 39.97 9.47 11.00
C ARG A 144 39.89 8.27 10.07
N ILE A 145 38.84 7.47 10.21
CA ILE A 145 38.61 6.28 9.39
C ILE A 145 38.32 6.72 7.94
N ARG A 146 38.98 6.06 6.98
CA ARG A 146 38.71 6.26 5.55
C ARG A 146 37.73 5.20 5.08
N ILE A 147 36.46 5.55 5.03
CA ILE A 147 35.42 4.64 4.55
C ILE A 147 35.25 4.77 3.04
N SER A 148 35.29 3.63 2.35
CA SER A 148 34.97 3.53 0.93
C SER A 148 33.52 3.13 0.76
N GLU A 149 32.67 4.10 0.42
CA GLU A 149 31.25 3.89 0.15
C GLU A 149 31.02 2.81 -0.93
N SER A 150 31.84 2.80 -1.98
CA SER A 150 31.74 1.81 -3.06
C SER A 150 31.99 0.38 -2.59
N ARG A 151 33.00 0.16 -1.74
CA ARG A 151 33.28 -1.16 -1.15
C ARG A 151 32.15 -1.62 -0.25
N ILE A 152 31.62 -0.72 0.57
CA ILE A 152 30.51 -1.04 1.48
C ILE A 152 29.24 -1.35 0.70
N LYS A 153 28.92 -0.54 -0.31
CA LYS A 153 27.81 -0.78 -1.22
C LYS A 153 27.91 -2.15 -1.86
N ASN A 154 29.07 -2.48 -2.44
CA ASN A 154 29.28 -3.78 -3.07
C ASN A 154 29.10 -4.94 -2.09
N ASN A 155 29.64 -4.82 -0.86
CA ASN A 155 29.47 -5.84 0.18
C ASN A 155 28.01 -6.04 0.57
N ILE A 156 27.27 -4.95 0.81
CA ILE A 156 25.85 -5.00 1.17
C ILE A 156 25.04 -5.61 0.02
N GLU A 157 25.30 -5.23 -1.23
CA GLU A 157 24.62 -5.79 -2.40
C GLU A 157 24.89 -7.28 -2.56
N SER A 158 26.12 -7.75 -2.36
CA SER A 158 26.45 -9.19 -2.36
C SER A 158 25.65 -9.95 -1.30
N ILE A 159 25.57 -9.44 -0.07
CA ILE A 159 24.78 -10.06 1.01
C ILE A 159 23.28 -10.07 0.65
N LEU A 160 22.79 -8.97 0.09
CA LEU A 160 21.40 -8.81 -0.32
C LEU A 160 21.01 -9.81 -1.42
N ILE A 161 21.87 -10.01 -2.41
CA ILE A 161 21.68 -10.99 -3.49
C ILE A 161 21.68 -12.41 -2.94
N ASN A 162 22.66 -12.78 -2.11
CA ASN A 162 22.71 -14.10 -1.48
C ASN A 162 21.44 -14.39 -0.65
N ASN A 163 20.98 -13.42 0.14
CA ASN A 163 19.73 -13.55 0.90
C ASN A 163 18.51 -13.69 0.00
N TRP A 164 18.50 -13.05 -1.16
CA TRP A 164 17.40 -13.12 -2.12
C TRP A 164 17.33 -14.49 -2.81
N GLU A 165 18.48 -15.03 -3.20
CA GLU A 165 18.58 -16.38 -3.77
C GLU A 165 18.10 -17.44 -2.76
N ASN A 166 18.56 -17.36 -1.50
CA ASN A 166 18.13 -18.28 -0.44
C ASN A 166 16.63 -18.21 -0.09
N LEU A 167 15.95 -17.10 -0.41
CA LEU A 167 14.50 -16.96 -0.20
C LEU A 167 13.66 -17.43 -1.39
N ASN A 168 14.28 -17.65 -2.54
CA ASN A 168 13.63 -18.12 -3.77
C ASN A 168 14.06 -19.53 -4.18
N ALA A 169 15.04 -20.11 -3.50
CA ALA A 169 15.35 -21.54 -3.53
C ALA A 169 14.25 -22.34 -2.83
#